data_AF-A0AAP6JDF5-F1
#
_entry.id   AF-A0AAP6JDF5-F1
#
_cell.length_a   1.000
_cell.length_b   1.000
_cell.length_c   1.000
_cell.angle_alpha   90.00
_cell.angle_beta   90.00
_cell.angle_gamma   90.00
#
_symmetry.space_group_name_H-M   'P 1'
#
loop_
_entity.id
_entity.type
_entity.pdbx_description
1 polymer ?
#
loop_
_entity_poly.entity_id
_entity_poly.type
_entity_poly.pdbx_seq_one_letter_code
_entity_poly.pdbx_strand_id
1 'polypeptide(L)'
;MKKRQFLLSLLLAAFFALAGCFSSSSSSDDDDDAGNGNGDAGEVAELRAYHASPDAGPVDIYVGGELVLEEVGFPLASPYLEVPADELTVQVVPAGGELEDAVIDQAVTPSADGRYSFIVWGSVEAGNLDVAIISDLNDGVADGFVKLRPAHLAVGAPAVDLYLTTVDADLDDAEPAATDLAFGDIADEFLEVAAETSRIRVTVSGTTDVVYDYVAELGDFPGVSMLAAAVNTDQGFSPILIGAATDVGAAPFLPLIDQQSEVRVAHGSPDAGPVDVEVSTDEGDSWIPLVEGLSYFEHTGYVRVLGELDYLARVLDADGNVVGELDLSPEPGNAYSVFALGEAGAGSLTFLPTLDRSGPVSGDDFAIRAVHGIIPGPTVDVEADGGALIEELSEGEASDFAEAAAGTYSVAVVTSDGGDPVIGPLDLEFDAGSVYTVVALPESEEGDEEPTPWLIVDREAD
;
A
#
# COMPACT_ATOMS: atom_id res chain seq x y z
N MET A 1 -13.72 15.49 12.32
CA MET A 1 -13.48 14.05 12.57
C MET A 1 -14.75 13.22 12.29
N LYS A 2 -15.08 13.00 11.02
CA LYS A 2 -16.04 11.95 10.63
C LYS A 2 -15.18 10.81 10.10
N LYS A 3 -15.01 9.75 10.88
CA LYS A 3 -14.43 8.49 10.40
C LYS A 3 -15.29 8.00 9.23
N ARG A 4 -14.85 8.21 8.00
CA ARG A 4 -15.45 7.60 6.82
C ARG A 4 -14.86 6.19 6.76
N GLN A 5 -15.67 5.21 7.14
CA GLN A 5 -15.34 3.81 6.95
C GLN A 5 -15.21 3.60 5.44
N PHE A 6 -13.98 3.45 4.95
CA PHE A 6 -13.73 2.85 3.65
C PHE A 6 -14.41 1.47 3.69
N LEU A 7 -15.40 1.28 2.82
CA LEU A 7 -16.10 0.02 2.69
C LEU A 7 -15.18 -0.93 1.91
N LEU A 8 -14.18 -1.48 2.60
CA LEU A 8 -13.36 -2.55 2.08
C LEU A 8 -14.27 -3.79 1.94
N SER A 9 -14.48 -4.25 0.71
CA SER A 9 -15.15 -5.53 0.47
C SER A 9 -14.17 -6.66 0.76
N LEU A 10 -13.75 -6.78 2.02
CA LEU A 10 -13.06 -7.96 2.53
C LEU A 10 -14.12 -9.06 2.56
N LEU A 11 -14.01 -10.03 1.65
CA LEU A 11 -14.82 -11.23 1.71
C LEU A 11 -14.50 -11.88 3.06
N LEU A 12 -15.42 -11.81 4.02
CA LEU A 12 -15.28 -12.46 5.31
C LEU A 12 -15.25 -13.97 5.04
N ALA A 13 -14.04 -14.52 4.88
CA ALA A 13 -13.85 -15.96 4.77
C ALA A 13 -14.36 -16.58 6.08
N ALA A 14 -15.44 -17.34 5.97
CA ALA A 14 -15.97 -18.07 7.10
C ALA A 14 -15.04 -19.25 7.35
N PHE A 15 -14.18 -19.16 8.36
CA PHE A 15 -13.47 -20.32 8.87
C PHE A 15 -14.50 -21.32 9.43
N PHE A 16 -14.80 -22.37 8.68
CA PHE A 16 -15.46 -23.55 9.22
C PHE A 16 -14.39 -24.44 9.87
N ALA A 17 -13.98 -24.08 11.08
CA ALA A 17 -13.28 -25.03 11.93
C ALA A 17 -14.27 -26.15 12.27
N LEU A 18 -14.10 -27.32 11.66
CA LEU A 18 -14.75 -28.54 12.12
C LEU A 18 -14.14 -28.84 13.49
N ALA A 19 -14.93 -28.74 14.55
CA ALA A 19 -14.52 -29.17 15.88
C ALA A 19 -14.36 -30.70 15.88
N GLY A 20 -13.20 -31.16 15.43
CA GLY A 20 -12.77 -32.55 15.50
C GLY A 20 -12.46 -32.89 16.96
N CYS A 21 -13.35 -33.65 17.61
CA CYS A 21 -13.01 -34.30 18.86
C CYS A 21 -11.92 -35.34 18.57
N PHE A 22 -10.65 -35.01 18.80
CA PHE A 22 -9.53 -35.96 18.89
C PHE A 22 -9.75 -36.91 20.09
N SER A 23 -10.72 -37.80 19.96
CA SER A 23 -11.04 -38.82 20.95
C SER A 23 -10.33 -40.09 20.52
N SER A 24 -9.17 -40.34 21.13
CA SER A 24 -8.39 -41.54 20.96
C SER A 24 -9.25 -42.77 21.29
N SER A 25 -9.59 -43.56 20.26
CA SER A 25 -10.31 -44.82 20.43
C SER A 25 -9.31 -45.93 20.78
N SER A 26 -9.17 -46.24 22.07
CA SER A 26 -8.54 -47.48 22.49
C SER A 26 -9.62 -48.56 22.65
N SER A 27 -9.63 -49.51 21.72
CA SER A 27 -10.42 -50.75 21.82
C SER A 27 -9.68 -51.77 22.67
N SER A 28 -10.25 -52.23 23.78
CA SER A 28 -9.99 -53.55 24.38
C SER A 28 -11.10 -53.90 25.39
N ASP A 29 -11.63 -55.10 25.24
CA ASP A 29 -12.79 -55.67 25.94
C ASP A 29 -12.63 -55.81 27.47
N ASP A 30 -13.78 -55.71 28.15
CA ASP A 30 -14.21 -56.25 29.45
C ASP A 30 -13.14 -56.69 30.49
N ASP A 31 -13.10 -56.00 31.64
CA ASP A 31 -13.46 -56.58 32.95
C ASP A 31 -13.33 -55.53 34.08
N ASP A 32 -14.27 -55.61 35.03
CA ASP A 32 -14.49 -54.69 36.14
C ASP A 32 -13.25 -54.41 37.03
N ASP A 33 -12.78 -53.15 37.09
CA ASP A 33 -12.14 -52.64 38.32
C ASP A 33 -12.44 -51.14 38.52
N ALA A 34 -13.07 -50.83 39.65
CA ALA A 34 -13.34 -49.48 40.10
C ALA A 34 -12.05 -48.83 40.64
N GLY A 35 -11.16 -48.48 39.72
CA GLY A 35 -10.00 -47.62 39.94
C GLY A 35 -10.32 -46.19 39.52
N ASN A 36 -9.92 -45.22 40.35
CA ASN A 36 -10.00 -43.78 40.11
C ASN A 36 -9.26 -43.38 38.81
N GLY A 37 -9.96 -43.43 37.67
CA GLY A 37 -9.48 -42.97 36.38
C GLY A 37 -9.62 -41.46 36.28
N ASN A 38 -8.58 -40.73 36.67
CA ASN A 38 -8.30 -39.44 36.04
C ASN A 38 -7.89 -39.79 34.60
N GLY A 39 -8.86 -39.81 33.69
CA GLY A 39 -8.60 -40.03 32.27
C GLY A 39 -7.59 -38.99 31.82
N ASP A 40 -6.41 -39.46 31.45
CA ASP A 40 -5.37 -38.69 30.79
C ASP A 40 -5.97 -38.20 29.47
N ALA A 41 -6.50 -36.96 29.46
CA ALA A 41 -6.61 -36.24 28.21
C ALA A 41 -5.17 -36.11 27.74
N GLY A 42 -4.81 -36.75 26.63
CA GLY A 42 -3.44 -36.73 26.12
C GLY A 42 -2.92 -35.29 26.05
N GLU A 43 -1.63 -35.11 26.28
CA GLU A 43 -0.99 -33.79 26.17
C GLU A 43 -1.33 -33.16 24.82
N VAL A 44 -1.68 -31.87 24.82
CA VAL A 44 -2.06 -31.12 23.61
C VAL A 44 -1.07 -30.00 23.33
N ALA A 45 -1.06 -29.53 22.09
CA ALA A 45 -0.36 -28.36 21.62
C ALA A 45 -1.30 -27.51 20.74
N GLU A 46 -0.90 -26.29 20.42
CA GLU A 46 -1.65 -25.39 19.55
C GLU A 46 -0.89 -25.19 18.23
N LEU A 47 -1.57 -25.39 17.11
CA LEU A 47 -1.03 -25.19 15.77
C LEU A 47 -1.93 -24.23 14.98
N ARG A 48 -1.36 -23.22 14.32
CA ARG A 48 -2.07 -22.43 13.31
C ARG A 48 -1.43 -22.62 11.95
N ALA A 49 -2.22 -22.47 10.91
CA ALA A 49 -1.73 -22.40 9.54
C ALA A 49 -1.58 -20.95 9.10
N TYR A 50 -0.53 -20.65 8.34
CA TYR A 50 -0.35 -19.39 7.63
C TYR A 50 -0.10 -19.70 6.17
N HIS A 51 -1.00 -19.24 5.30
CA HIS A 51 -0.83 -19.33 3.86
C HIS A 51 -0.21 -18.02 3.33
N ALA A 52 1.07 -18.11 2.94
CA ALA A 52 1.93 -17.01 2.49
C ALA A 52 2.45 -17.21 1.04
N SER A 53 1.83 -18.11 0.27
CA SER A 53 2.20 -18.37 -1.13
C SER A 53 1.23 -17.67 -2.08
N PRO A 54 1.67 -16.71 -2.92
CA PRO A 54 0.79 -15.85 -3.71
C PRO A 54 0.06 -16.55 -4.86
N ASP A 55 0.57 -17.68 -5.33
CA ASP A 55 0.14 -18.34 -6.57
C ASP A 55 -0.36 -19.78 -6.36
N ALA A 56 -0.40 -20.28 -5.12
CA ALA A 56 -0.94 -21.62 -4.83
C ALA A 56 -2.47 -21.71 -4.93
N GLY A 57 -3.17 -20.57 -4.99
CA GLY A 57 -4.62 -20.49 -4.90
C GLY A 57 -5.14 -20.90 -3.51
N PRO A 58 -6.47 -20.96 -3.30
CA PRO A 58 -7.03 -21.41 -2.03
C PRO A 58 -6.66 -22.87 -1.72
N VAL A 59 -6.40 -23.18 -0.45
CA VAL A 59 -5.98 -24.52 -0.01
C VAL A 59 -6.82 -25.06 1.15
N ASP A 60 -6.93 -26.38 1.20
CA ASP A 60 -7.47 -27.15 2.31
C ASP A 60 -6.32 -27.72 3.15
N ILE A 61 -6.49 -27.71 4.47
CA ILE A 61 -5.47 -28.15 5.42
C ILE A 61 -5.99 -29.34 6.20
N TYR A 62 -5.21 -30.42 6.15
CA TYR A 62 -5.49 -31.66 6.85
C TYR A 62 -4.47 -31.89 7.95
N VAL A 63 -4.92 -32.34 9.12
CA VAL A 63 -4.07 -32.70 10.26
C VAL A 63 -4.41 -34.13 10.67
N GLY A 64 -3.42 -35.03 10.64
CA GLY A 64 -3.64 -36.46 10.91
C GLY A 64 -4.61 -37.13 9.93
N GLY A 65 -4.76 -36.57 8.72
CA GLY A 65 -5.71 -37.04 7.70
C GLY A 65 -7.15 -36.51 7.86
N GLU A 66 -7.44 -35.66 8.85
CA GLU A 66 -8.73 -34.99 9.02
C GLU A 66 -8.68 -33.58 8.44
N LEU A 67 -9.70 -33.19 7.67
CA LEU A 67 -9.84 -31.82 7.15
C LEU A 67 -10.15 -30.87 8.31
N VAL A 68 -9.27 -29.91 8.57
CA VAL A 68 -9.40 -28.96 9.69
C VAL A 68 -9.69 -27.53 9.24
N LEU A 69 -9.20 -27.12 8.07
CA LEU A 69 -9.45 -25.81 7.47
C LEU A 69 -9.73 -26.00 5.98
N GLU A 70 -10.75 -25.32 5.47
CA GLU A 70 -11.20 -25.39 4.08
C GLU A 70 -11.08 -24.00 3.43
N GLU A 71 -10.73 -23.95 2.14
CA GLU A 71 -10.64 -22.73 1.33
C GLU A 71 -9.80 -21.59 1.98
N VAL A 72 -8.66 -21.92 2.59
CA VAL A 72 -7.73 -20.92 3.13
C VAL A 72 -7.09 -20.17 1.96
N GLY A 73 -7.37 -18.87 1.86
CA GLY A 73 -6.83 -18.00 0.79
C GLY A 73 -5.47 -17.39 1.11
N PHE A 74 -4.90 -16.70 0.13
CA PHE A 74 -3.66 -15.93 0.27
C PHE A 74 -3.92 -14.41 0.38
N PRO A 75 -3.16 -13.69 1.23
CA PRO A 75 -2.48 -14.17 2.42
C PRO A 75 -3.46 -14.31 3.59
N LEU A 76 -3.35 -15.37 4.38
CA LEU A 76 -4.25 -15.58 5.53
C LEU A 76 -3.61 -16.46 6.62
N ALA A 77 -3.88 -16.13 7.87
CA ALA A 77 -3.58 -16.99 9.02
C ALA A 77 -4.87 -17.51 9.67
N SER A 78 -4.87 -18.77 10.08
CA SER A 78 -5.96 -19.36 10.85
C SER A 78 -5.86 -18.99 12.33
N PRO A 79 -6.95 -19.16 13.11
CA PRO A 79 -6.84 -19.30 14.55
C PRO A 79 -5.96 -20.51 14.91
N TYR A 80 -5.49 -20.56 16.16
CA TYR A 80 -4.87 -21.78 16.68
C TYR A 80 -5.91 -22.90 16.80
N LEU A 81 -5.48 -24.10 16.44
CA LEU A 81 -6.18 -25.36 16.59
C LEU A 81 -5.45 -26.21 17.64
N GLU A 82 -6.21 -26.81 18.56
CA GLU A 82 -5.66 -27.82 19.47
C GLU A 82 -5.36 -29.11 18.70
N VAL A 83 -4.12 -29.57 18.78
CA VAL A 83 -3.63 -30.80 18.18
C VAL A 83 -2.98 -31.69 19.25
N PRO A 84 -2.95 -33.01 19.05
CA PRO A 84 -2.18 -33.91 19.91
C PRO A 84 -0.69 -33.50 20.00
N ALA A 85 -0.10 -33.56 21.19
CA ALA A 85 1.33 -33.34 21.41
C ALA A 85 2.16 -34.61 21.10
N ASP A 86 1.94 -35.20 19.93
CA ASP A 86 2.64 -36.38 19.42
C ASP A 86 2.96 -36.24 17.93
N GLU A 87 3.55 -37.27 17.31
CA GLU A 87 3.85 -37.23 15.88
C GLU A 87 2.56 -37.24 15.05
N LEU A 88 2.34 -36.16 14.30
CA LEU A 88 1.21 -36.00 13.39
C LEU A 88 1.69 -35.56 12.01
N THR A 89 0.80 -35.60 11.03
CA THR A 89 1.08 -35.14 9.67
C THR A 89 0.19 -33.95 9.35
N VAL A 90 0.78 -32.88 8.83
CA VAL A 90 0.06 -31.74 8.27
C VAL A 90 0.20 -31.80 6.76
N GLN A 91 -0.94 -31.85 6.08
CA GLN A 91 -1.00 -31.89 4.62
C GLN A 91 -1.75 -30.67 4.10
N VAL A 92 -1.27 -30.12 2.98
CA VAL A 92 -1.91 -28.98 2.30
C VAL A 92 -2.28 -29.41 0.91
N VAL A 93 -3.55 -29.27 0.58
CA VAL A 93 -4.16 -29.74 -0.65
C VAL A 93 -4.79 -28.54 -1.36
N PRO A 94 -4.71 -28.42 -2.70
CA PRO A 94 -5.50 -27.43 -3.42
C PRO A 94 -6.99 -27.57 -3.07
N ALA A 95 -7.69 -26.45 -2.84
CA ALA A 95 -9.06 -26.49 -2.33
C ALA A 95 -9.99 -27.36 -3.19
N GLY A 96 -10.74 -28.26 -2.54
CA GLY A 96 -11.62 -29.22 -3.20
C GLY A 96 -10.92 -30.40 -3.90
N GLY A 97 -9.60 -30.52 -3.76
CA GLY A 97 -8.80 -31.66 -4.23
C GLY A 97 -8.90 -32.89 -3.33
N GLU A 98 -8.30 -34.01 -3.75
CA GLU A 98 -8.22 -35.21 -2.91
C GLU A 98 -6.94 -35.19 -2.06
N LEU A 99 -6.96 -35.86 -0.89
CA LEU A 99 -5.80 -35.86 0.02
C LEU A 99 -4.51 -36.43 -0.61
N GLU A 100 -4.64 -37.28 -1.62
CA GLU A 100 -3.50 -37.82 -2.38
C GLU A 100 -2.83 -36.79 -3.31
N ASP A 101 -3.51 -35.67 -3.58
CA ASP A 101 -2.99 -34.54 -4.36
C ASP A 101 -2.27 -33.49 -3.48
N ALA A 102 -1.98 -33.83 -2.22
CA ALA A 102 -1.30 -32.93 -1.29
C ALA A 102 0.02 -32.40 -1.90
N VAL A 103 0.12 -31.06 -1.98
CA VAL A 103 1.32 -30.37 -2.45
C VAL A 103 2.36 -30.25 -1.35
N ILE A 104 1.92 -30.32 -0.10
CA ILE A 104 2.75 -30.41 1.11
C ILE A 104 2.28 -31.61 1.92
N ASP A 105 3.23 -32.42 2.39
CA ASP A 105 3.00 -33.55 3.28
C ASP A 105 4.14 -33.58 4.31
N GLN A 106 3.88 -33.01 5.49
CA GLN A 106 4.91 -32.72 6.47
C GLN A 106 4.60 -33.37 7.82
N ALA A 107 5.53 -34.19 8.31
CA ALA A 107 5.49 -34.70 9.67
C ALA A 107 5.88 -33.59 10.67
N VAL A 108 5.10 -33.47 11.74
CA VAL A 108 5.26 -32.48 12.81
C VAL A 108 5.19 -33.20 14.15
N THR A 109 6.00 -32.79 15.12
CA THR A 109 5.99 -33.35 16.48
C THR A 109 5.94 -32.20 17.48
N PRO A 110 4.78 -31.56 17.67
CA PRO A 110 4.65 -30.48 18.62
C PRO A 110 4.84 -30.98 20.05
N SER A 111 5.44 -30.14 20.89
CA SER A 111 5.63 -30.43 22.31
C SER A 111 4.40 -30.02 23.11
N ALA A 112 4.13 -30.74 24.20
CA ALA A 112 3.04 -30.43 25.13
C ALA A 112 3.07 -28.95 25.55
N ASP A 113 1.88 -28.35 25.60
CA ASP A 113 1.64 -26.93 25.87
C ASP A 113 2.30 -25.96 24.88
N GLY A 114 2.91 -26.42 23.79
CA GLY A 114 3.58 -25.56 22.80
C GLY A 114 2.63 -24.89 21.81
N ARG A 115 3.01 -23.72 21.29
CA ARG A 115 2.33 -23.00 20.20
C ARG A 115 3.18 -22.98 18.96
N TYR A 116 2.60 -23.25 17.80
CA TYR A 116 3.32 -23.38 16.54
C TYR A 116 2.59 -22.73 15.36
N SER A 117 3.36 -22.12 14.46
CA SER A 117 2.89 -21.68 13.16
C SER A 117 3.43 -22.61 12.07
N PHE A 118 2.52 -23.20 11.32
CA PHE A 118 2.78 -23.91 10.08
C PHE A 118 2.60 -22.96 8.91
N ILE A 119 3.70 -22.50 8.33
CA ILE A 119 3.72 -21.45 7.32
C ILE A 119 4.05 -22.06 5.97
N VAL A 120 3.12 -21.98 5.03
CA VAL A 120 3.34 -22.36 3.63
C VAL A 120 3.75 -21.10 2.86
N TRP A 121 4.94 -21.09 2.28
CA TRP A 121 5.51 -19.92 1.63
C TRP A 121 6.23 -20.30 0.34
N GLY A 122 6.66 -19.30 -0.42
CA GLY A 122 7.22 -19.50 -1.76
C GLY A 122 6.16 -19.57 -2.85
N SER A 123 6.57 -20.01 -4.04
CA SER A 123 5.74 -19.98 -5.24
C SER A 123 5.69 -21.34 -5.93
N VAL A 124 4.49 -21.72 -6.35
CA VAL A 124 4.25 -22.90 -7.16
C VAL A 124 4.83 -22.71 -8.55
N GLU A 125 4.62 -21.55 -9.17
CA GLU A 125 5.12 -21.23 -10.52
C GLU A 125 6.64 -21.18 -10.57
N ALA A 126 7.29 -20.61 -9.55
CA ALA A 126 8.75 -20.55 -9.42
C ALA A 126 9.36 -21.90 -8.99
N GLY A 127 8.54 -22.87 -8.56
CA GLY A 127 8.99 -24.19 -8.12
C GLY A 127 9.79 -24.16 -6.83
N ASN A 128 9.53 -23.18 -5.96
CA ASN A 128 10.21 -22.98 -4.67
C ASN A 128 9.23 -22.93 -3.48
N LEU A 129 8.03 -23.50 -3.64
CA LEU A 129 7.09 -23.70 -2.54
C LEU A 129 7.73 -24.53 -1.43
N ASP A 130 7.65 -24.04 -0.19
CA ASP A 130 8.25 -24.68 0.98
C ASP A 130 7.40 -24.41 2.25
N VAL A 131 7.79 -25.05 3.35
CA VAL A 131 7.12 -24.93 4.65
C VAL A 131 8.11 -24.58 5.75
N ALA A 132 7.73 -23.61 6.57
CA ALA A 132 8.39 -23.34 7.85
C ALA A 132 7.46 -23.75 9.00
N ILE A 133 8.01 -24.44 10.00
CA ILE A 133 7.33 -24.74 11.25
C ILE A 133 8.10 -24.03 12.35
N ILE A 134 7.49 -23.01 12.93
CA ILE A 134 8.14 -22.20 13.96
C ILE A 134 7.39 -22.32 15.28
N SER A 135 8.14 -22.35 16.38
CA SER A 135 7.58 -22.22 17.72
C SER A 135 7.21 -20.77 17.96
N ASP A 136 5.94 -20.51 18.22
CA ASP A 136 5.46 -19.19 18.61
C ASP A 136 5.71 -18.91 20.08
N LEU A 137 5.61 -17.63 20.44
CA LEU A 137 5.76 -17.24 21.83
C LEU A 137 4.57 -17.76 22.63
N ASN A 138 4.88 -18.56 23.65
CA ASN A 138 3.90 -19.09 24.59
C ASN A 138 4.03 -18.45 26.00
N ASP A 139 5.04 -17.60 26.18
CA ASP A 139 5.21 -16.79 27.38
C ASP A 139 4.49 -15.45 27.22
N GLY A 140 3.93 -14.93 28.32
CA GLY A 140 3.27 -13.62 28.29
C GLY A 140 4.20 -12.50 27.83
N VAL A 141 3.67 -11.58 27.03
CA VAL A 141 4.35 -10.33 26.70
C VAL A 141 4.18 -9.34 27.85
N ALA A 142 5.20 -8.52 28.11
CA ALA A 142 5.13 -7.52 29.17
C ALA A 142 4.04 -6.47 28.88
N ASP A 143 3.37 -6.01 29.94
CA ASP A 143 2.36 -4.94 29.83
C ASP A 143 2.97 -3.69 29.16
N GLY A 144 2.27 -3.14 28.18
CA GLY A 144 2.71 -1.96 27.42
C GLY A 144 3.66 -2.26 26.26
N PHE A 145 3.89 -3.54 25.92
CA PHE A 145 4.70 -3.95 24.78
C PHE A 145 3.95 -4.87 23.84
N VAL A 146 4.43 -4.94 22.60
CA VAL A 146 4.08 -5.91 21.56
C VAL A 146 5.37 -6.62 21.15
N LYS A 147 5.31 -7.92 20.89
CA LYS A 147 6.44 -8.68 20.33
C LYS A 147 6.19 -9.02 18.88
N LEU A 148 7.03 -8.52 17.98
CA LEU A 148 6.95 -8.80 16.55
C LEU A 148 8.03 -9.80 16.16
N ARG A 149 7.67 -10.82 15.39
CA ARG A 149 8.61 -11.67 14.67
C ARG A 149 8.54 -11.32 13.20
N PRO A 150 9.53 -10.61 12.64
CA PRO A 150 9.60 -10.35 11.21
C PRO A 150 9.81 -11.63 10.41
N ALA A 151 9.16 -11.73 9.26
CA ALA A 151 9.42 -12.75 8.26
C ALA A 151 9.39 -12.12 6.86
N HIS A 152 10.33 -12.50 6.00
CA HIS A 152 10.33 -12.05 4.61
C HIS A 152 9.99 -13.21 3.67
N LEU A 153 8.72 -13.29 3.27
CA LEU A 153 8.17 -14.39 2.48
C LEU A 153 7.70 -13.93 1.09
N ALA A 154 8.00 -12.70 0.69
CA ALA A 154 7.60 -12.16 -0.61
C ALA A 154 8.50 -12.71 -1.72
N VAL A 155 7.91 -13.49 -2.61
CA VAL A 155 8.57 -14.14 -3.73
C VAL A 155 9.13 -13.10 -4.69
N GLY A 156 10.41 -13.24 -5.03
CA GLY A 156 11.10 -12.38 -6.00
C GLY A 156 11.52 -11.00 -5.48
N ALA A 157 11.18 -10.67 -4.23
CA ALA A 157 11.66 -9.44 -3.59
C ALA A 157 13.15 -9.56 -3.20
N PRO A 158 13.92 -8.45 -3.25
CA PRO A 158 15.30 -8.42 -2.75
C PRO A 158 15.32 -8.50 -1.22
N ALA A 159 16.51 -8.71 -0.63
CA ALA A 159 16.67 -8.61 0.81
C ALA A 159 16.30 -7.20 1.31
N VAL A 160 15.70 -7.14 2.49
CA VAL A 160 15.16 -5.90 3.06
C VAL A 160 15.64 -5.63 4.48
N ASP A 161 15.65 -4.36 4.85
CA ASP A 161 15.77 -3.93 6.25
C ASP A 161 14.39 -3.47 6.77
N LEU A 162 14.11 -3.73 8.04
CA LEU A 162 12.88 -3.35 8.73
C LEU A 162 13.18 -2.26 9.75
N TYR A 163 12.45 -1.14 9.67
CA TYR A 163 12.51 -0.03 10.59
C TYR A 163 11.22 0.09 11.38
N LEU A 164 11.36 0.34 12.68
CA LEU A 164 10.27 0.64 13.60
C LEU A 164 10.59 1.96 14.29
N THR A 165 9.86 3.02 13.95
CA THR A 165 10.18 4.37 14.40
C THR A 165 8.93 5.13 14.87
N THR A 166 9.13 6.36 15.34
CA THR A 166 8.04 7.35 15.41
C THR A 166 7.65 7.80 14.00
N VAL A 167 6.48 8.44 13.86
CA VAL A 167 5.93 8.86 12.57
C VAL A 167 6.87 9.84 11.83
N ASP A 168 7.47 10.79 12.56
CA ASP A 168 8.29 11.85 11.96
C ASP A 168 9.81 11.56 11.98
N ALA A 169 10.22 10.32 12.30
CA ALA A 169 11.64 9.98 12.35
C ALA A 169 12.26 9.93 10.94
N ASP A 170 13.38 10.62 10.75
CA ASP A 170 14.24 10.47 9.58
C ASP A 170 14.93 9.09 9.61
N LEU A 171 15.01 8.42 8.46
CA LEU A 171 15.72 7.15 8.33
C LEU A 171 17.24 7.33 8.32
N ASP A 172 17.75 8.49 7.92
CA ASP A 172 19.20 8.74 7.92
C ASP A 172 19.79 8.74 9.34
N ASP A 173 18.96 9.01 10.35
CA ASP A 173 19.31 8.99 11.77
C ASP A 173 18.80 7.73 12.52
N ALA A 174 18.10 6.83 11.82
CA ALA A 174 17.50 5.63 12.41
C ALA A 174 18.32 4.37 12.10
N GLU A 175 18.34 3.45 13.06
CA GLU A 175 18.91 2.11 12.86
C GLU A 175 17.79 1.11 12.57
N PRO A 176 18.00 0.16 11.63
CA PRO A 176 17.02 -0.88 11.36
C PRO A 176 16.83 -1.79 12.56
N ALA A 177 15.57 -2.15 12.84
CA ALA A 177 15.21 -3.11 13.87
C ALA A 177 15.56 -4.56 13.46
N ALA A 178 15.54 -4.85 12.16
CA ALA A 178 16.10 -6.07 11.59
C ALA A 178 16.75 -5.74 10.24
N THR A 179 17.89 -6.38 9.93
CA THR A 179 18.68 -6.09 8.73
C THR A 179 18.91 -7.33 7.90
N ASP A 180 19.06 -7.13 6.58
CA ASP A 180 19.38 -8.17 5.58
C ASP A 180 18.46 -9.38 5.68
N LEU A 181 17.16 -9.13 5.88
CA LEU A 181 16.14 -10.18 5.84
C LEU A 181 15.99 -10.62 4.40
N ALA A 182 16.54 -11.79 4.05
CA ALA A 182 16.43 -12.37 2.73
C ALA A 182 15.11 -13.15 2.56
N PHE A 183 14.72 -13.41 1.32
CA PHE A 183 13.56 -14.23 1.03
C PHE A 183 13.68 -15.62 1.67
N GLY A 184 12.67 -15.97 2.48
CA GLY A 184 12.62 -17.18 3.30
C GLY A 184 13.07 -17.00 4.74
N ASP A 185 13.67 -15.85 5.09
CA ASP A 185 14.10 -15.60 6.46
C ASP A 185 12.91 -15.32 7.38
N ILE A 186 12.91 -16.01 8.51
CA ILE A 186 12.00 -15.79 9.63
C ILE A 186 12.89 -15.53 10.84
N ALA A 187 12.70 -14.38 11.50
CA ALA A 187 13.55 -13.99 12.62
C ALA A 187 13.41 -14.98 13.79
N ASP A 188 14.54 -15.47 14.30
CA ASP A 188 14.58 -16.31 15.50
C ASP A 188 14.17 -15.52 16.75
N GLU A 189 14.65 -14.27 16.85
CA GLU A 189 14.38 -13.36 17.96
C GLU A 189 13.16 -12.47 17.68
N PHE A 190 12.41 -12.19 18.75
CA PHE A 190 11.31 -11.23 18.69
C PHE A 190 11.84 -9.81 18.91
N LEU A 191 11.35 -8.88 18.11
CA LEU A 191 11.46 -7.45 18.35
C LEU A 191 10.46 -7.06 19.44
N GLU A 192 10.93 -6.44 20.51
CA GLU A 192 10.07 -5.87 21.55
C GLU A 192 9.82 -4.39 21.23
N VAL A 193 8.54 -4.05 21.04
CA VAL A 193 8.10 -2.73 20.58
C VAL A 193 7.12 -2.17 21.60
N ALA A 194 7.18 -0.87 21.88
CA ALA A 194 6.19 -0.23 22.74
C ALA A 194 4.79 -0.35 22.10
N ALA A 195 3.77 -0.62 22.92
CA ALA A 195 2.38 -0.70 22.49
C ALA A 195 1.80 0.72 22.33
N GLU A 196 2.27 1.42 21.30
CA GLU A 196 1.89 2.77 20.92
C GLU A 196 1.88 2.90 19.38
N THR A 197 1.61 4.09 18.86
CA THR A 197 1.69 4.33 17.42
C THR A 197 3.14 4.21 16.95
N SER A 198 3.40 3.32 15.98
CA SER A 198 4.73 3.12 15.38
C SER A 198 4.63 3.14 13.87
N ARG A 199 5.60 3.77 13.20
CA ARG A 199 5.74 3.73 11.76
C ARG A 199 6.65 2.56 11.37
N ILE A 200 6.09 1.63 10.62
CA ILE A 200 6.75 0.45 10.07
C ILE A 200 7.19 0.79 8.65
N ARG A 201 8.51 0.80 8.42
CA ARG A 201 9.10 1.04 7.10
C ARG A 201 9.97 -0.14 6.71
N VAL A 202 9.86 -0.56 5.45
CA VAL A 202 10.75 -1.57 4.86
C VAL A 202 11.55 -0.90 3.76
N THR A 203 12.86 -1.11 3.77
CA THR A 203 13.77 -0.59 2.73
C THR A 203 14.47 -1.73 2.02
N VAL A 204 15.00 -1.47 0.82
CA VAL A 204 15.97 -2.40 0.21
C VAL A 204 17.21 -2.45 1.09
N SER A 205 17.70 -3.64 1.41
CA SER A 205 18.75 -3.79 2.41
C SER A 205 20.02 -3.00 2.07
N GLY A 206 20.54 -2.30 3.07
CA GLY A 206 21.71 -1.42 2.94
C GLY A 206 21.42 -0.05 2.31
N THR A 207 20.14 0.30 2.13
CA THR A 207 19.69 1.59 1.59
C THR A 207 18.58 2.18 2.47
N THR A 208 18.29 3.47 2.28
CA THR A 208 17.12 4.15 2.87
C THR A 208 15.95 4.25 1.88
N ASP A 209 16.00 3.50 0.77
CA ASP A 209 14.94 3.48 -0.24
C ASP A 209 13.71 2.72 0.29
N VAL A 210 12.69 3.47 0.73
CA VAL A 210 11.45 2.91 1.31
C VAL A 210 10.59 2.25 0.24
N VAL A 211 10.35 0.96 0.39
CA VAL A 211 9.51 0.14 -0.51
C VAL A 211 8.14 -0.20 0.08
N TYR A 212 7.96 0.01 1.39
CA TYR A 212 6.68 -0.18 2.10
C TYR A 212 6.66 0.77 3.30
N ASP A 213 5.53 1.42 3.54
CA ASP A 213 5.37 2.35 4.66
C ASP A 213 3.97 2.24 5.27
N TYR A 214 3.90 2.07 6.60
CA TYR A 214 2.63 1.88 7.31
C TYR A 214 2.71 2.44 8.74
N VAL A 215 1.67 3.17 9.17
CA VAL A 215 1.49 3.60 10.56
C VAL A 215 0.63 2.58 11.29
N ALA A 216 1.27 1.83 12.19
CA ALA A 216 0.64 0.83 13.02
C ALA A 216 0.21 1.40 14.38
N GLU A 217 -1.07 1.23 14.71
CA GLU A 217 -1.62 1.54 16.04
C GLU A 217 -1.42 0.36 17.00
N LEU A 218 -0.17 0.09 17.39
CA LEU A 218 0.17 -1.07 18.24
C LEU A 218 -0.42 -0.96 19.67
N GLY A 219 -0.87 0.23 20.07
CA GLY A 219 -1.58 0.45 21.33
C GLY A 219 -2.92 -0.29 21.44
N ASP A 220 -3.49 -0.75 20.32
CA ASP A 220 -4.68 -1.60 20.32
C ASP A 220 -4.36 -3.08 20.63
N PHE A 221 -3.07 -3.44 20.70
CA PHE A 221 -2.58 -4.81 20.89
C PHE A 221 -1.59 -4.97 22.05
N PRO A 222 -1.84 -4.40 23.25
CA PRO A 222 -0.90 -4.52 24.35
C PRO A 222 -0.79 -5.97 24.83
N GLY A 223 0.44 -6.45 25.05
CA GLY A 223 0.69 -7.80 25.54
C GLY A 223 0.57 -8.89 24.47
N VAL A 224 0.62 -8.53 23.19
CA VAL A 224 0.42 -9.46 22.06
C VAL A 224 1.74 -9.84 21.42
N SER A 225 1.82 -11.09 20.92
CA SER A 225 2.89 -11.51 20.02
C SER A 225 2.33 -11.72 18.61
N MET A 226 3.04 -11.19 17.61
CA MET A 226 2.64 -11.27 16.20
C MET A 226 3.77 -11.83 15.35
N LEU A 227 3.43 -12.70 14.42
CA LEU A 227 4.27 -12.97 13.24
C LEU A 227 3.91 -11.94 12.19
N ALA A 228 4.86 -11.08 11.80
CA ALA A 228 4.68 -10.04 10.80
C ALA A 228 5.41 -10.46 9.52
N ALA A 229 4.68 -11.08 8.59
CA ALA A 229 5.26 -11.61 7.36
C ALA A 229 5.03 -10.67 6.17
N ALA A 230 6.11 -10.21 5.55
CA ALA A 230 6.06 -9.54 4.26
C ALA A 230 5.77 -10.57 3.16
N VAL A 231 4.70 -10.38 2.40
CA VAL A 231 4.23 -11.25 1.31
C VAL A 231 3.88 -10.40 0.09
N ASN A 232 3.84 -10.98 -1.11
CA ASN A 232 3.49 -10.24 -2.32
C ASN A 232 2.07 -9.66 -2.24
N THR A 233 1.86 -8.51 -2.88
CA THR A 233 0.54 -7.89 -3.05
C THR A 233 0.46 -7.18 -4.40
N ASP A 234 -0.76 -6.99 -4.89
CA ASP A 234 -1.10 -6.08 -5.98
C ASP A 234 -1.83 -4.81 -5.49
N GLN A 235 -1.97 -4.67 -4.17
CA GLN A 235 -2.62 -3.54 -3.51
C GLN A 235 -1.59 -2.50 -3.05
N GLY A 236 -1.81 -1.23 -3.39
CA GLY A 236 -0.93 -0.12 -3.01
C GLY A 236 0.23 0.08 -3.99
N PHE A 237 1.21 0.90 -3.59
CA PHE A 237 2.42 1.14 -4.39
C PHE A 237 3.51 0.12 -4.10
N SER A 238 3.51 -0.44 -2.90
CA SER A 238 4.44 -1.49 -2.51
C SER A 238 4.16 -2.81 -3.22
N PRO A 239 5.21 -3.55 -3.66
CA PRO A 239 5.05 -4.92 -4.12
C PRO A 239 4.77 -5.92 -2.98
N ILE A 240 4.80 -5.46 -1.72
CA ILE A 240 4.53 -6.27 -0.54
C ILE A 240 3.41 -5.68 0.32
N LEU A 241 2.72 -6.55 1.05
CA LEU A 241 1.99 -6.18 2.26
C LEU A 241 2.59 -6.94 3.45
N ILE A 242 2.33 -6.46 4.67
CA ILE A 242 2.65 -7.23 5.88
C ILE A 242 1.37 -7.91 6.38
N GLY A 243 1.33 -9.24 6.33
CA GLY A 243 0.26 -10.02 6.93
C GLY A 243 0.64 -10.39 8.36
N ALA A 244 0.03 -9.73 9.35
CA ALA A 244 0.31 -9.99 10.75
C ALA A 244 -0.63 -11.08 11.31
N ALA A 245 -0.06 -12.18 11.79
CA ALA A 245 -0.80 -13.25 12.46
C ALA A 245 -0.77 -13.04 13.98
N THR A 246 -1.94 -12.89 14.59
CA THR A 246 -2.14 -12.55 16.01
C THR A 246 -3.01 -13.57 16.73
N ASP A 247 -2.89 -13.65 18.04
CA ASP A 247 -3.73 -14.48 18.91
C ASP A 247 -4.84 -13.68 19.63
N VAL A 248 -4.99 -12.39 19.30
CA VAL A 248 -5.96 -11.49 19.94
C VAL A 248 -7.17 -11.18 19.07
N GLY A 249 -8.34 -11.29 19.69
CA GLY A 249 -9.62 -10.92 19.09
C GLY A 249 -10.20 -12.02 18.21
N ALA A 250 -11.24 -11.67 17.44
CA ALA A 250 -11.92 -12.60 16.54
C ALA A 250 -11.23 -12.71 15.16
N ALA A 251 -10.18 -11.92 14.91
CA ALA A 251 -9.47 -11.86 13.64
C ALA A 251 -8.00 -12.30 13.85
N PRO A 252 -7.65 -13.56 13.55
CA PRO A 252 -6.29 -14.08 13.72
C PRO A 252 -5.27 -13.50 12.72
N PHE A 253 -5.74 -12.71 11.76
CA PHE A 253 -4.95 -12.14 10.67
C PHE A 253 -5.29 -10.67 10.47
N LEU A 254 -4.26 -9.84 10.34
CA LEU A 254 -4.35 -8.40 10.11
C LEU A 254 -3.52 -8.05 8.86
N PRO A 255 -4.15 -7.68 7.73
CA PRO A 255 -3.43 -7.18 6.57
C PRO A 255 -3.03 -5.72 6.82
N LEU A 256 -1.73 -5.46 6.86
CA LEU A 256 -1.17 -4.11 6.90
C LEU A 256 -0.79 -3.74 5.46
N ILE A 257 -1.68 -3.03 4.79
CA ILE A 257 -1.51 -2.61 3.40
C ILE A 257 -0.69 -1.32 3.39
N ASP A 258 0.24 -1.23 2.46
CA ASP A 258 1.06 -0.04 2.23
C ASP A 258 0.22 1.25 2.20
N GLN A 259 0.66 2.26 2.96
CA GLN A 259 -0.01 3.55 3.09
C GLN A 259 0.63 4.63 2.23
N GLN A 260 1.60 4.32 1.37
CA GLN A 260 2.23 5.32 0.51
C GLN A 260 1.22 5.98 -0.44
N SER A 261 1.46 7.26 -0.72
CA SER A 261 0.83 8.04 -1.77
C SER A 261 1.91 8.75 -2.57
N GLU A 262 1.64 9.08 -3.83
CA GLU A 262 2.56 9.79 -4.70
C GLU A 262 2.09 11.23 -4.93
N VAL A 263 3.00 12.19 -4.85
CA VAL A 263 2.74 13.61 -5.11
C VAL A 263 3.77 14.16 -6.08
N ARG A 264 3.29 14.81 -7.14
CA ARG A 264 4.09 15.62 -8.05
C ARG A 264 3.75 17.09 -7.85
N VAL A 265 4.76 17.94 -7.88
CA VAL A 265 4.59 19.40 -7.86
C VAL A 265 4.84 19.95 -9.25
N ALA A 266 3.98 20.86 -9.72
CA ALA A 266 4.07 21.52 -11.00
C ALA A 266 3.99 23.05 -10.83
N HIS A 267 5.00 23.76 -11.33
CA HIS A 267 5.11 25.20 -11.14
C HIS A 267 4.61 25.97 -12.38
N GLY A 268 3.39 26.48 -12.28
CA GLY A 268 2.72 27.29 -13.31
C GLY A 268 2.51 28.76 -12.91
N SER A 269 3.29 29.28 -11.96
CA SER A 269 3.20 30.69 -11.57
C SER A 269 4.34 31.48 -12.25
N PRO A 270 4.03 32.47 -13.09
CA PRO A 270 5.04 33.11 -13.95
C PRO A 270 6.00 34.04 -13.18
N ASP A 271 5.57 34.62 -12.06
CA ASP A 271 6.28 35.70 -11.34
C ASP A 271 6.78 35.30 -9.94
N ALA A 272 6.59 34.05 -9.52
CA ALA A 272 7.10 33.56 -8.24
C ALA A 272 8.63 33.35 -8.24
N GLY A 273 9.25 33.30 -9.41
CA GLY A 273 10.63 32.85 -9.59
C GLY A 273 10.79 31.36 -9.23
N PRO A 274 12.03 30.83 -9.20
CA PRO A 274 12.27 29.46 -8.73
C PRO A 274 11.81 29.30 -7.27
N VAL A 275 11.09 28.22 -6.99
CA VAL A 275 10.50 27.97 -5.66
C VAL A 275 11.01 26.68 -5.03
N ASP A 276 11.11 26.73 -3.70
CA ASP A 276 11.29 25.55 -2.86
C ASP A 276 9.93 25.14 -2.27
N VAL A 277 9.72 23.83 -2.06
CA VAL A 277 8.53 23.29 -1.40
C VAL A 277 8.95 22.50 -0.18
N GLU A 278 8.37 22.84 0.95
CA GLU A 278 8.56 22.14 2.21
C GLU A 278 7.21 21.69 2.75
N VAL A 279 7.20 20.57 3.49
CA VAL A 279 6.01 20.01 4.11
C VAL A 279 6.21 19.81 5.60
N SER A 280 5.10 19.85 6.34
CA SER A 280 5.05 19.60 7.77
C SER A 280 3.87 18.69 8.10
N THR A 281 4.07 17.72 8.99
CA THR A 281 3.04 16.83 9.57
C THR A 281 2.63 17.25 10.97
N ASP A 282 3.25 18.30 11.51
CA ASP A 282 3.14 18.79 12.89
C ASP A 282 2.65 20.25 12.95
N GLU A 283 1.72 20.62 12.07
CA GLU A 283 1.12 21.97 12.01
C GLU A 283 2.14 23.11 11.83
N GLY A 284 3.30 22.83 11.21
CA GLY A 284 4.33 23.80 10.86
C GLY A 284 5.45 23.97 11.91
N ASP A 285 5.50 23.11 12.94
CA ASP A 285 6.55 23.13 13.96
C ASP A 285 7.91 22.66 13.39
N SER A 286 7.90 21.70 12.46
CA SER A 286 9.05 21.18 11.74
C SER A 286 8.78 21.09 10.24
N TRP A 287 9.78 21.44 9.43
CA TRP A 287 9.67 21.48 7.96
C TRP A 287 10.65 20.52 7.30
N ILE A 288 10.13 19.71 6.39
CA ILE A 288 10.87 18.73 5.60
C ILE A 288 10.93 19.25 4.16
N PRO A 289 12.12 19.45 3.57
CA PRO A 289 12.24 19.84 2.18
C PRO A 289 11.76 18.71 1.27
N LEU A 290 10.88 19.05 0.33
CA LEU A 290 10.32 18.12 -0.65
C LEU A 290 10.85 18.40 -2.06
N VAL A 291 10.97 19.69 -2.42
CA VAL A 291 11.41 20.15 -3.74
C VAL A 291 12.31 21.36 -3.57
N GLU A 292 13.41 21.42 -4.32
CA GLU A 292 14.32 22.56 -4.34
C GLU A 292 14.41 23.17 -5.74
N GLY A 293 14.26 24.49 -5.82
CA GLY A 293 14.53 25.30 -7.01
C GLY A 293 13.70 24.94 -8.24
N LEU A 294 12.44 24.54 -8.07
CA LEU A 294 11.54 24.24 -9.19
C LEU A 294 11.26 25.52 -9.97
N SER A 295 11.56 25.55 -11.27
CA SER A 295 11.36 26.74 -12.11
C SER A 295 9.99 26.74 -12.79
N TYR A 296 9.57 27.91 -13.28
CA TYR A 296 8.36 28.04 -14.06
C TYR A 296 8.38 27.11 -15.29
N PHE A 297 7.24 26.46 -15.59
CA PHE A 297 7.11 25.38 -16.59
C PHE A 297 7.88 24.09 -16.26
N GLU A 298 8.31 23.90 -15.02
CA GLU A 298 8.87 22.63 -14.56
C GLU A 298 7.92 21.91 -13.60
N HIS A 299 8.00 20.58 -13.63
CA HIS A 299 7.35 19.71 -12.66
C HIS A 299 8.38 18.70 -12.15
N THR A 300 8.13 18.18 -10.96
CA THR A 300 8.95 17.09 -10.40
C THR A 300 8.57 15.75 -11.03
N GLY A 301 9.31 14.69 -10.69
CA GLY A 301 8.73 13.34 -10.70
C GLY A 301 7.75 13.17 -9.54
N TYR A 302 7.12 12.00 -9.43
CA TYR A 302 6.37 11.66 -8.23
C TYR A 302 7.32 11.43 -7.06
N VAL A 303 7.00 12.03 -5.92
CA VAL A 303 7.64 11.80 -4.64
C VAL A 303 6.67 11.02 -3.76
N ARG A 304 7.18 10.01 -3.06
CA ARG A 304 6.36 9.21 -2.14
C ARG A 304 6.24 9.91 -0.80
N VAL A 305 5.00 10.03 -0.34
CA VAL A 305 4.62 10.52 0.99
C VAL A 305 3.75 9.47 1.67
N LEU A 306 3.56 9.60 2.98
CA LEU A 306 2.65 8.73 3.71
C LEU A 306 1.22 9.25 3.57
N GLY A 307 0.32 8.44 3.04
CA GLY A 307 -1.11 8.74 2.97
C GLY A 307 -1.78 8.72 4.35
N GLU A 308 -2.97 9.31 4.44
CA GLU A 308 -3.77 9.53 5.66
C GLU A 308 -3.18 10.54 6.67
N LEU A 309 -1.95 11.02 6.46
CA LEU A 309 -1.43 12.15 7.21
C LEU A 309 -1.98 13.47 6.63
N ASP A 310 -2.17 14.44 7.53
CA ASP A 310 -2.45 15.83 7.18
C ASP A 310 -1.10 16.55 7.05
N TYR A 311 -0.82 17.07 5.85
CA TYR A 311 0.36 17.87 5.56
C TYR A 311 -0.03 19.33 5.41
N LEU A 312 0.76 20.21 6.02
CA LEU A 312 0.84 21.61 5.63
C LEU A 312 2.03 21.77 4.70
N ALA A 313 1.78 22.03 3.42
CA ALA A 313 2.80 22.39 2.46
C ALA A 313 2.97 23.90 2.41
N ARG A 314 4.20 24.38 2.31
CA ARG A 314 4.51 25.78 2.01
C ARG A 314 5.42 25.88 0.80
N VAL A 315 5.27 26.97 0.07
CA VAL A 315 6.09 27.33 -1.08
C VAL A 315 6.91 28.55 -0.71
N LEU A 316 8.23 28.46 -0.88
CA LEU A 316 9.17 29.54 -0.60
C LEU A 316 9.74 30.10 -1.92
N ASP A 317 9.88 31.42 -1.98
CA ASP A 317 10.63 32.06 -3.05
C ASP A 317 12.15 31.88 -2.87
N ALA A 318 12.93 32.30 -3.88
CA ALA A 318 14.39 32.23 -3.85
C ALA A 318 15.06 33.02 -2.70
N ASP A 319 14.35 33.92 -2.03
CA ASP A 319 14.82 34.65 -0.84
C ASP A 319 14.41 33.97 0.48
N GLY A 320 13.65 32.86 0.41
CA GLY A 320 13.15 32.09 1.55
C GLY A 320 11.86 32.66 2.17
N ASN A 321 11.14 33.53 1.48
CA ASN A 321 9.84 34.03 1.95
C ASN A 321 8.72 33.08 1.53
N VAL A 322 7.76 32.85 2.42
CA VAL A 322 6.56 32.07 2.09
C VAL A 322 5.67 32.85 1.14
N VAL A 323 5.46 32.29 -0.05
CA VAL A 323 4.57 32.85 -1.08
C VAL A 323 3.20 32.18 -1.11
N GLY A 324 3.07 30.98 -0.54
CA GLY A 324 1.80 30.31 -0.38
C GLY A 324 1.86 29.06 0.49
N GLU A 325 0.70 28.62 0.96
CA GLU A 325 0.52 27.42 1.78
C GLU A 325 -0.68 26.61 1.28
N LEU A 326 -0.64 25.30 1.48
CA LEU A 326 -1.68 24.35 1.08
C LEU A 326 -1.78 23.22 2.10
N ASP A 327 -2.99 22.96 2.57
CA ASP A 327 -3.30 21.72 3.30
C ASP A 327 -3.47 20.56 2.29
N LEU A 328 -2.76 19.46 2.52
CA LEU A 328 -2.81 18.24 1.72
C LEU A 328 -3.08 17.04 2.62
N SER A 329 -4.13 16.28 2.32
CA SER A 329 -4.43 15.00 3.00
C SER A 329 -4.50 13.88 1.95
N PRO A 330 -3.36 13.42 1.40
CA PRO A 330 -3.34 12.42 0.35
C PRO A 330 -3.89 11.08 0.87
N GLU A 331 -4.70 10.41 0.06
CA GLU A 331 -5.19 9.07 0.38
C GLU A 331 -4.18 8.01 -0.08
N PRO A 332 -3.97 6.93 0.71
CA PRO A 332 -3.11 5.81 0.31
C PRO A 332 -3.45 5.23 -1.07
N GLY A 333 -2.43 4.83 -1.82
CA GLY A 333 -2.58 4.20 -3.13
C GLY A 333 -2.97 5.16 -4.26
N ASN A 334 -3.10 6.45 -3.97
CA ASN A 334 -3.38 7.48 -4.97
C ASN A 334 -2.13 8.29 -5.33
N ALA A 335 -2.10 8.77 -6.56
CA ALA A 335 -1.12 9.72 -7.06
C ALA A 335 -1.79 11.09 -7.27
N TYR A 336 -1.11 12.17 -6.97
CA TYR A 336 -1.63 13.54 -7.06
C TYR A 336 -0.65 14.46 -7.79
N SER A 337 -1.20 15.39 -8.58
CA SER A 337 -0.48 16.53 -9.12
C SER A 337 -0.96 17.81 -8.46
N VAL A 338 -0.04 18.57 -7.90
CA VAL A 338 -0.31 19.88 -7.28
C VAL A 338 0.24 20.98 -8.19
N PHE A 339 -0.66 21.77 -8.77
CA PHE A 339 -0.31 22.89 -9.64
C PHE A 339 -0.31 24.19 -8.86
N ALA A 340 0.80 24.93 -8.88
CA ALA A 340 0.83 26.33 -8.46
C ALA A 340 0.46 27.23 -9.65
N LEU A 341 -0.66 27.93 -9.58
CA LEU A 341 -1.25 28.70 -10.68
C LEU A 341 -1.48 30.16 -10.30
N GLY A 342 -1.43 31.07 -11.26
CA GLY A 342 -1.61 32.51 -11.02
C GLY A 342 -0.33 33.22 -10.55
N GLU A 343 -0.45 34.50 -10.21
CA GLU A 343 0.68 35.39 -9.91
C GLU A 343 0.87 35.59 -8.40
N ALA A 344 2.09 35.36 -7.91
CA ALA A 344 2.48 35.57 -6.53
C ALA A 344 2.46 37.06 -6.16
N GLY A 345 3.00 37.92 -7.04
CA GLY A 345 3.09 39.37 -6.83
C GLY A 345 1.74 40.08 -6.87
N ALA A 346 0.79 39.56 -7.65
CA ALA A 346 -0.59 40.06 -7.70
C ALA A 346 -1.49 39.49 -6.59
N GLY A 347 -1.01 38.49 -5.84
CA GLY A 347 -1.79 37.79 -4.82
C GLY A 347 -2.92 36.92 -5.40
N SER A 348 -2.79 36.47 -6.65
CA SER A 348 -3.71 35.52 -7.30
C SER A 348 -3.18 34.09 -7.28
N LEU A 349 -2.00 33.85 -6.69
CA LEU A 349 -1.43 32.51 -6.51
C LEU A 349 -2.43 31.59 -5.80
N THR A 350 -2.72 30.46 -6.45
CA THR A 350 -3.56 29.39 -5.94
C THR A 350 -2.90 28.05 -6.17
N PHE A 351 -3.24 27.06 -5.35
CA PHE A 351 -2.77 25.70 -5.51
C PHE A 351 -3.93 24.79 -5.85
N LEU A 352 -3.76 23.99 -6.90
CA LEU A 352 -4.75 23.05 -7.39
C LEU A 352 -4.22 21.62 -7.24
N PRO A 353 -4.52 20.94 -6.13
CA PRO A 353 -4.30 19.50 -6.02
C PRO A 353 -5.32 18.75 -6.88
N THR A 354 -4.83 17.81 -7.68
CA THR A 354 -5.65 16.98 -8.58
C THR A 354 -5.28 15.52 -8.38
N LEU A 355 -6.29 14.65 -8.43
CA LEU A 355 -6.06 13.20 -8.42
C LEU A 355 -5.61 12.77 -9.82
N ASP A 356 -4.48 12.08 -9.89
CA ASP A 356 -3.94 11.56 -11.14
C ASP A 356 -4.50 10.16 -11.41
N ARG A 357 -4.59 9.82 -12.70
CA ARG A 357 -5.11 8.52 -13.10
C ARG A 357 -4.06 7.44 -12.84
N SER A 358 -4.36 6.52 -11.93
CA SER A 358 -3.52 5.32 -11.66
C SER A 358 -3.83 4.13 -12.58
N GLY A 359 -5.05 4.04 -13.12
CA GLY A 359 -5.49 2.91 -13.95
C GLY A 359 -4.98 2.94 -15.40
N PRO A 360 -4.80 1.76 -16.04
CA PRO A 360 -4.35 1.68 -17.43
C PRO A 360 -5.36 2.35 -18.38
N VAL A 361 -4.87 2.78 -19.53
CA VAL A 361 -5.71 3.18 -20.67
C VAL A 361 -5.87 1.98 -21.59
N SER A 362 -7.10 1.61 -21.91
CA SER A 362 -7.36 0.36 -22.63
C SER A 362 -7.14 0.49 -24.14
N GLY A 363 -6.56 -0.53 -24.77
CA GLY A 363 -6.57 -0.69 -26.22
C GLY A 363 -5.68 0.31 -26.97
N ASP A 364 -6.23 0.92 -28.02
CA ASP A 364 -5.54 1.88 -28.90
C ASP A 364 -5.84 3.35 -28.49
N ASP A 365 -6.34 3.57 -27.27
CA ASP A 365 -6.78 4.88 -26.77
C ASP A 365 -5.70 5.55 -25.89
N PHE A 366 -5.78 6.87 -25.74
CA PHE A 366 -5.07 7.68 -24.75
C PHE A 366 -6.06 8.33 -23.79
N ALA A 367 -5.59 8.80 -22.63
CA ALA A 367 -6.37 9.62 -21.71
C ALA A 367 -5.79 11.03 -21.58
N ILE A 368 -6.64 12.05 -21.48
CA ILE A 368 -6.24 13.45 -21.34
C ILE A 368 -7.13 14.21 -20.37
N ARG A 369 -6.55 15.11 -19.59
CA ARG A 369 -7.27 16.20 -18.91
C ARG A 369 -6.65 17.56 -19.25
N ALA A 370 -7.42 18.62 -19.08
CA ALA A 370 -6.94 19.99 -19.19
C ALA A 370 -7.00 20.71 -17.84
N VAL A 371 -6.03 21.60 -17.61
CA VAL A 371 -5.95 22.49 -16.45
C VAL A 371 -5.89 23.93 -16.95
N HIS A 372 -6.78 24.78 -16.46
CA HIS A 372 -6.82 26.20 -16.82
C HIS A 372 -5.98 27.04 -15.85
N GLY A 373 -4.69 27.21 -16.14
CA GLY A 373 -3.75 27.95 -15.29
C GLY A 373 -3.70 29.46 -15.50
N ILE A 374 -4.37 30.01 -16.52
CA ILE A 374 -4.41 31.47 -16.76
C ILE A 374 -5.37 32.12 -15.76
N ILE A 375 -4.85 32.94 -14.85
CA ILE A 375 -5.63 33.61 -13.79
C ILE A 375 -5.24 35.10 -13.71
N PRO A 376 -6.16 36.06 -13.92
CA PRO A 376 -7.56 35.85 -14.26
C PRO A 376 -7.78 35.52 -15.75
N GLY A 377 -8.68 34.60 -16.07
CA GLY A 377 -9.04 34.17 -17.42
C GLY A 377 -10.55 33.94 -17.64
N PRO A 378 -11.03 33.95 -18.89
CA PRO A 378 -12.42 33.59 -19.20
C PRO A 378 -12.62 32.07 -19.10
N THR A 379 -13.86 31.61 -18.94
CA THR A 379 -14.19 30.18 -19.13
C THR A 379 -13.94 29.77 -20.58
N VAL A 380 -13.35 28.59 -20.77
CA VAL A 380 -12.94 28.08 -22.09
C VAL A 380 -13.45 26.68 -22.36
N ASP A 381 -13.57 26.36 -23.65
CA ASP A 381 -13.73 25.01 -24.17
C ASP A 381 -12.42 24.57 -24.84
N VAL A 382 -12.07 23.29 -24.69
CA VAL A 382 -10.97 22.66 -25.42
C VAL A 382 -11.58 21.90 -26.59
N GLU A 383 -11.26 22.31 -27.81
CA GLU A 383 -11.68 21.67 -29.05
C GLU A 383 -10.57 20.77 -29.62
N ALA A 384 -10.96 19.63 -30.18
CA ALA A 384 -10.10 18.74 -30.95
C ALA A 384 -10.74 18.50 -32.33
N ASP A 385 -9.98 18.79 -33.40
CA ASP A 385 -10.44 18.73 -34.80
C ASP A 385 -11.75 19.53 -35.07
N GLY A 386 -11.94 20.63 -34.31
CA GLY A 386 -13.10 21.51 -34.39
C GLY A 386 -14.36 20.98 -33.70
N GLY A 387 -14.26 19.94 -32.86
CA GLY A 387 -15.31 19.49 -31.95
C GLY A 387 -14.88 19.67 -30.49
N ALA A 388 -15.82 20.06 -29.61
CA ALA A 388 -15.54 20.19 -28.18
C ALA A 388 -15.17 18.83 -27.56
N LEU A 389 -14.02 18.80 -26.88
CA LEU A 389 -13.51 17.68 -26.10
C LEU A 389 -13.76 17.92 -24.59
N ILE A 390 -13.56 19.15 -24.13
CA ILE A 390 -13.82 19.61 -22.76
C ILE A 390 -14.62 20.91 -22.87
N GLU A 391 -15.73 21.00 -22.15
CA GLU A 391 -16.63 22.16 -22.18
C GLU A 391 -16.62 22.87 -20.81
N GLU A 392 -16.75 24.20 -20.85
CA GLU A 392 -16.98 25.07 -19.68
C GLU A 392 -15.91 24.94 -18.58
N LEU A 393 -14.62 24.89 -18.96
CA LEU A 393 -13.50 24.84 -18.01
C LEU A 393 -13.21 26.23 -17.45
N SER A 394 -13.43 26.42 -16.14
CA SER A 394 -13.15 27.70 -15.46
C SER A 394 -11.67 27.85 -15.13
N GLU A 395 -11.23 29.10 -14.96
CA GLU A 395 -9.90 29.40 -14.42
C GLU A 395 -9.63 28.69 -13.08
N GLY A 396 -8.40 28.21 -12.91
CA GLY A 396 -7.98 27.52 -11.68
C GLY A 396 -8.60 26.13 -11.48
N GLU A 397 -9.29 25.58 -12.47
CA GLU A 397 -9.89 24.24 -12.42
C GLU A 397 -9.17 23.25 -13.35
N ALA A 398 -9.36 21.96 -13.06
CA ALA A 398 -8.97 20.84 -13.91
C ALA A 398 -10.23 20.10 -14.38
N SER A 399 -10.23 19.64 -15.63
CA SER A 399 -11.27 18.75 -16.14
C SER A 399 -11.14 17.34 -15.55
N ASP A 400 -12.21 16.56 -15.67
CA ASP A 400 -12.09 15.10 -15.60
C ASP A 400 -11.23 14.58 -16.76
N PHE A 401 -10.69 13.36 -16.63
CA PHE A 401 -10.02 12.67 -17.73
C PHE A 401 -11.03 12.22 -18.79
N ALA A 402 -10.74 12.54 -20.05
CA ALA A 402 -11.40 12.02 -21.23
C ALA A 402 -10.51 11.00 -21.94
N GLU A 403 -11.12 9.94 -22.49
CA GLU A 403 -10.42 8.95 -23.31
C GLU A 403 -10.77 9.14 -24.79
N ALA A 404 -9.77 9.02 -25.67
CA ALA A 404 -9.92 9.15 -27.11
C ALA A 404 -8.92 8.25 -27.85
N ALA A 405 -9.17 7.96 -29.13
CA ALA A 405 -8.29 7.13 -29.93
C ALA A 405 -6.92 7.80 -30.14
N ALA A 406 -5.83 7.06 -30.04
CA ALA A 406 -4.50 7.60 -30.30
C ALA A 406 -4.35 8.17 -31.72
N GLY A 407 -3.58 9.23 -31.85
CA GLY A 407 -3.37 9.92 -33.12
C GLY A 407 -3.01 11.41 -32.98
N THR A 408 -2.98 12.10 -34.12
CA THR A 408 -2.75 13.54 -34.16
C THR A 408 -4.07 14.29 -34.19
N TYR A 409 -4.24 15.26 -33.29
CA TYR A 409 -5.41 16.13 -33.20
C TYR A 409 -5.00 17.59 -33.37
N SER A 410 -5.79 18.34 -34.13
CA SER A 410 -5.68 19.80 -34.15
C SER A 410 -6.43 20.37 -32.93
N VAL A 411 -5.71 20.67 -31.86
CA VAL A 411 -6.28 21.14 -30.59
C VAL A 411 -6.33 22.67 -30.56
N ALA A 412 -7.47 23.22 -30.17
CA ALA A 412 -7.67 24.65 -29.97
C ALA A 412 -8.37 24.91 -28.64
N VAL A 413 -8.09 26.05 -28.00
CA VAL A 413 -8.83 26.53 -26.84
C VAL A 413 -9.63 27.74 -27.28
N VAL A 414 -10.93 27.72 -27.05
CA VAL A 414 -11.87 28.80 -27.41
C VAL A 414 -12.58 29.30 -26.16
N THR A 415 -12.96 30.56 -26.10
CA THR A 415 -13.84 31.03 -25.01
C THR A 415 -15.21 30.37 -25.14
N SER A 416 -15.84 29.93 -24.03
CA SER A 416 -17.12 29.20 -24.09
C SER A 416 -18.30 30.02 -24.66
N ASP A 417 -18.20 31.36 -24.66
CA ASP A 417 -19.14 32.25 -25.36
C ASP A 417 -18.99 32.23 -26.90
N GLY A 418 -18.01 31.48 -27.42
CA GLY A 418 -17.63 31.38 -28.82
C GLY A 418 -16.73 32.53 -29.29
N GLY A 419 -15.88 32.26 -30.30
CA GLY A 419 -14.94 33.25 -30.82
C GLY A 419 -13.82 32.67 -31.66
N ASP A 420 -12.81 33.49 -31.94
CA ASP A 420 -11.52 33.00 -32.44
C ASP A 420 -10.79 32.25 -31.29
N PRO A 421 -10.03 31.18 -31.58
CA PRO A 421 -9.25 30.49 -30.57
C PRO A 421 -8.30 31.43 -29.80
N VAL A 422 -8.26 31.26 -28.48
CA VAL A 422 -7.31 31.93 -27.58
C VAL A 422 -5.98 31.18 -27.52
N ILE A 423 -5.97 29.85 -27.71
CA ILE A 423 -4.76 29.05 -27.92
C ILE A 423 -4.97 28.19 -29.17
N GLY A 424 -3.95 28.09 -30.02
CA GLY A 424 -3.95 27.22 -31.18
C GLY A 424 -4.73 27.77 -32.40
N PRO A 425 -5.09 26.91 -33.37
CA PRO A 425 -4.96 25.45 -33.34
C PRO A 425 -3.49 24.98 -33.36
N LEU A 426 -3.20 23.91 -32.62
CA LEU A 426 -1.91 23.24 -32.56
C LEU A 426 -2.10 21.74 -32.82
N ASP A 427 -1.29 21.19 -33.73
CA ASP A 427 -1.28 19.74 -33.98
C ASP A 427 -0.50 19.04 -32.85
N LEU A 428 -1.20 18.24 -32.04
CA LEU A 428 -0.64 17.44 -30.95
C LEU A 428 -0.77 15.95 -31.27
N GLU A 429 0.29 15.19 -31.01
CA GLU A 429 0.33 13.73 -31.17
C GLU A 429 0.15 13.06 -29.81
N PHE A 430 -0.77 12.10 -29.74
CA PHE A 430 -1.06 11.32 -28.54
C PHE A 430 -0.88 9.83 -28.82
N ASP A 431 -0.07 9.18 -27.99
CA ASP A 431 0.24 7.76 -28.09
C ASP A 431 -0.78 6.90 -27.35
N ALA A 432 -1.07 5.72 -27.89
CA ALA A 432 -1.94 4.74 -27.25
C ALA A 432 -1.35 4.26 -25.93
N GLY A 433 -2.18 4.15 -24.89
CA GLY A 433 -1.77 3.75 -23.54
C GLY A 433 -1.32 4.91 -22.65
N SER A 434 -1.01 6.07 -23.23
CA SER A 434 -0.48 7.22 -22.49
C SER A 434 -1.57 8.05 -21.80
N VAL A 435 -1.19 8.70 -20.70
CA VAL A 435 -2.02 9.64 -19.94
C VAL A 435 -1.38 11.02 -19.98
N TYR A 436 -2.14 12.05 -20.36
CA TYR A 436 -1.66 13.41 -20.52
C TYR A 436 -2.44 14.40 -19.65
N THR A 437 -1.73 15.40 -19.15
CA THR A 437 -2.31 16.63 -18.61
C THR A 437 -1.84 17.80 -19.47
N VAL A 438 -2.76 18.60 -20.00
CA VAL A 438 -2.42 19.86 -20.68
C VAL A 438 -2.75 21.02 -19.76
N VAL A 439 -1.77 21.86 -19.44
CA VAL A 439 -1.96 23.05 -18.62
C VAL A 439 -1.85 24.30 -19.48
N ALA A 440 -2.87 25.15 -19.50
CA ALA A 440 -2.80 26.44 -20.16
C ALA A 440 -2.17 27.47 -19.21
N LEU A 441 -1.03 28.06 -19.60
CA LEU A 441 -0.28 29.02 -18.81
C LEU A 441 0.00 30.32 -19.60
N PRO A 442 0.25 31.46 -18.93
CA PRO A 442 0.72 32.68 -19.61
C PRO A 442 2.12 32.47 -20.23
N GLU A 443 2.42 33.10 -21.37
CA GLU A 443 3.73 32.94 -22.05
C GLU A 443 4.89 33.58 -21.25
N SER A 444 4.64 34.69 -20.54
CA SER A 444 5.63 35.38 -19.73
C SER A 444 5.03 36.24 -18.60
N GLU A 445 5.89 36.79 -17.72
CA GLU A 445 5.53 37.71 -16.60
C GLU A 445 4.82 38.99 -17.08
N GLU A 446 4.97 39.38 -18.34
CA GLU A 446 4.32 40.55 -18.93
C GLU A 446 3.14 40.05 -19.78
N GLY A 447 1.93 40.00 -19.19
CA GLY A 447 0.68 39.44 -19.74
C GLY A 447 0.10 40.04 -21.04
N ASP A 448 0.94 40.45 -21.99
CA ASP A 448 0.60 40.93 -23.33
C ASP A 448 0.90 39.88 -24.44
N GLU A 449 1.36 38.67 -24.08
CA GLU A 449 1.75 37.59 -25.01
C GLU A 449 0.74 36.42 -25.04
N GLU A 450 0.76 35.61 -26.11
CA GLU A 450 -0.28 34.60 -26.39
C GLU A 450 -0.14 33.41 -25.42
N PRO A 451 -1.22 32.94 -24.78
CA PRO A 451 -1.11 31.85 -23.81
C PRO A 451 -0.49 30.57 -24.41
N THR A 452 0.35 29.89 -23.63
CA THR A 452 1.13 28.73 -24.08
C THR A 452 0.64 27.45 -23.41
N PRO A 453 0.37 26.38 -24.18
CA PRO A 453 0.05 25.08 -23.61
C PRO A 453 1.31 24.38 -23.10
N TRP A 454 1.28 23.93 -21.85
CA TRP A 454 2.26 23.04 -21.24
C TRP A 454 1.73 21.61 -21.23
N LEU A 455 2.30 20.75 -22.06
CA LEU A 455 1.96 19.32 -22.07
C LEU A 455 2.80 18.58 -21.04
N ILE A 456 2.12 17.91 -20.11
CA ILE A 456 2.71 17.02 -19.13
C ILE A 456 2.29 15.59 -19.45
N VAL A 457 3.26 14.69 -19.56
CA VAL A 457 3.02 13.26 -19.72
C VAL A 457 2.96 12.64 -18.33
N ASP A 458 1.76 12.26 -17.90
CA ASP A 458 1.54 11.68 -16.57
C ASP A 458 1.95 10.21 -16.51
N ARG A 459 1.77 9.50 -17.63
CA ARG A 459 2.20 8.12 -17.84
C ARG A 459 2.47 7.89 -19.33
N GLU A 460 3.63 7.32 -19.66
CA GLU A 460 3.95 6.82 -21.00
C GLU A 460 3.36 5.42 -21.21
N ALA A 461 3.12 5.04 -22.46
CA ALA A 461 2.78 3.67 -22.83
C ALA A 461 3.91 2.70 -22.42
N ASP A 462 3.53 1.57 -21.80
CA ASP A 462 4.45 0.49 -21.39
C ASP A 462 5.17 -0.21 -22.56
#